data_AF-A0A966WRH8-F1
#
_entry.id   AF-A0A966WRH8-F1
#
_cell.length_a   1.000
_cell.length_b   1.000
_cell.length_c   1.000
_cell.angle_alpha   90.00
_cell.angle_beta   90.00
_cell.angle_gamma   90.00
#
_symmetry.space_group_name_H-M   'P 1'
#
loop_
_entity.id
_entity.type
_entity.pdbx_description
1 polymer ?
#
loop_
_entity_poly.entity_id
_entity_poly.type
_entity_poly.pdbx_seq_one_letter_code
_entity_poly.pdbx_strand_id
1 'polypeptide(L)'
;MRRPIMHADEATPVKVVLVTMDSHLGAAAREATEMLRRDIPGLEFAVHAADEWACCERELAHCHAAIASADIVITTMLFLEDHAKLVLPQLAARRPHCDAMLNLMSCPEVMKLTRIGKFDMGKEAKGPMALLKKLRGNKGKGAASTGAGQMRVLRELPKLLRFIPGTAQDVRTYFLGMQYWLSGSSDNIANMVRMLVNRYSSGSRAKLAGKINPQIT
;
A
#
# COMPACT_ATOMS: atom_id res chain seq x y z
N MET A 1 -38.99 -3.26 33.59
CA MET A 1 -37.97 -3.73 32.62
C MET A 1 -37.23 -2.53 32.06
N ARG A 2 -35.98 -2.31 32.46
CA ARG A 2 -35.12 -1.27 31.87
C ARG A 2 -34.70 -1.76 30.48
N ARG A 3 -35.03 -1.00 29.43
CA ARG A 3 -34.45 -1.21 28.09
C ARG A 3 -32.91 -1.17 28.22
N PRO A 4 -32.17 -2.08 27.58
CA PRO A 4 -30.72 -1.92 27.51
C PRO A 4 -30.43 -0.59 26.83
N ILE A 5 -29.65 0.25 27.49
CA ILE A 5 -29.01 1.39 26.84
C ILE A 5 -28.08 0.75 25.81
N MET A 6 -28.38 0.87 24.51
CA MET A 6 -27.42 0.51 23.48
C MET A 6 -26.21 1.43 23.70
N HIS A 7 -25.10 0.86 24.16
CA HIS A 7 -23.85 1.59 24.22
C HIS A 7 -23.52 2.09 22.80
N ALA A 8 -23.07 3.34 22.68
CA ALA A 8 -22.49 3.91 21.46
C ALA A 8 -21.10 3.30 21.17
N ASP A 9 -21.00 1.98 21.21
CA ASP A 9 -19.79 1.18 21.37
C ASP A 9 -19.94 0.02 20.35
N GLU A 10 -19.10 -0.19 19.34
CA GLU A 10 -17.69 0.17 19.20
C GLU A 10 -17.37 0.01 17.68
N ALA A 11 -17.45 1.10 16.90
CA ALA A 11 -17.12 1.02 15.48
C ALA A 11 -15.66 0.53 15.35
N THR A 12 -15.45 -0.56 14.61
CA THR A 12 -14.13 -1.22 14.54
C THR A 12 -13.08 -0.22 14.05
N PRO A 13 -12.09 0.15 14.88
CA PRO A 13 -11.09 1.13 14.48
C PRO A 13 -10.18 0.51 13.43
N VAL A 14 -9.92 1.25 12.34
CA VAL A 14 -8.97 0.88 11.31
C VAL A 14 -8.24 2.12 10.81
N LYS A 15 -6.91 2.07 10.79
CA LYS A 15 -6.07 3.18 10.36
C LYS A 15 -5.45 2.89 9.00
N VAL A 16 -5.72 3.76 8.03
CA VAL A 16 -5.15 3.67 6.69
C VAL A 16 -4.32 4.91 6.43
N VAL A 17 -3.07 4.73 6.01
CA VAL A 17 -2.15 5.83 5.71
C VAL A 17 -1.73 5.75 4.26
N LEU A 18 -1.90 6.84 3.52
CA LEU A 18 -1.37 7.03 2.18
C LEU A 18 -0.16 7.98 2.24
N VAL A 19 0.98 7.47 1.79
CA VAL A 19 2.24 8.21 1.69
C VAL A 19 2.53 8.46 0.21
N THR A 20 2.53 9.71 -0.22
CA THR A 20 2.70 10.06 -1.64
C THR A 20 3.77 11.14 -1.85
N MET A 21 4.10 11.41 -3.10
CA MET A 21 5.08 12.43 -3.45
C MET A 21 4.56 13.86 -3.27
N ASP A 22 3.40 14.14 -3.85
CA ASP A 22 2.91 15.50 -4.00
C ASP A 22 1.49 15.64 -3.43
N SER A 23 1.24 16.81 -2.85
CA SER A 23 -0.02 17.22 -2.21
C SER A 23 -1.19 17.43 -3.17
N HIS A 24 -1.01 17.30 -4.49
CA HIS A 24 -2.06 17.49 -5.50
C HIS A 24 -3.28 16.57 -5.31
N LEU A 25 -3.11 15.45 -4.60
CA LEU A 25 -4.19 14.52 -4.27
C LEU A 25 -4.95 14.89 -2.99
N GLY A 26 -4.56 15.93 -2.29
CA GLY A 26 -5.16 16.32 -1.01
C GLY A 26 -6.65 16.64 -1.10
N ALA A 27 -7.15 17.16 -2.24
CA ALA A 27 -8.59 17.35 -2.46
C ALA A 27 -9.32 16.01 -2.65
N ALA A 28 -8.85 15.17 -3.57
CA ALA A 28 -9.44 13.87 -3.84
C ALA A 28 -9.40 12.93 -2.61
N ALA A 29 -8.34 13.00 -1.81
CA ALA A 29 -8.21 12.25 -0.56
C ALA A 29 -9.19 12.73 0.53
N ARG A 30 -9.44 14.04 0.63
CA ARG A 30 -10.43 14.59 1.57
C ARG A 30 -11.83 14.12 1.20
N GLU A 31 -12.21 14.20 -0.07
CA GLU A 31 -13.48 13.67 -0.56
C GLU A 31 -13.60 12.15 -0.32
N ALA A 32 -12.53 11.40 -0.62
CA ALA A 32 -12.49 9.96 -0.35
C ALA A 32 -12.69 9.66 1.14
N THR A 33 -12.11 10.46 2.04
CA THR A 33 -12.29 10.32 3.50
C THR A 33 -13.75 10.41 3.90
N GLU A 34 -14.47 11.41 3.39
CA GLU A 34 -15.89 11.60 3.69
C GLU A 34 -16.76 10.47 3.14
N MET A 35 -16.42 9.94 1.98
CA MET A 35 -17.07 8.74 1.45
C MET A 35 -16.81 7.50 2.32
N LEU A 36 -15.56 7.31 2.71
CA LEU A 36 -15.13 6.11 3.43
C LEU A 36 -15.69 6.05 4.85
N ARG A 37 -15.85 7.19 5.53
CA ARG A 37 -16.46 7.24 6.88
C ARG A 37 -17.92 6.78 6.89
N ARG A 38 -18.65 6.94 5.78
CA ARG A 38 -20.03 6.43 5.66
C ARG A 38 -20.07 4.90 5.62
N ASP A 39 -19.10 4.29 4.96
CA ASP A 39 -19.03 2.83 4.78
C ASP A 39 -18.27 2.13 5.92
N ILE A 40 -17.30 2.83 6.52
CA ILE A 40 -16.40 2.33 7.56
C ILE A 40 -16.34 3.39 8.67
N PRO A 41 -17.33 3.42 9.59
CA PRO A 41 -17.41 4.49 10.60
C PRO A 41 -16.20 4.61 11.52
N GLY A 42 -15.44 3.52 11.73
CA GLY A 42 -14.21 3.50 12.53
C GLY A 42 -12.93 3.81 11.76
N LEU A 43 -13.02 4.23 10.49
CA LEU A 43 -11.85 4.50 9.66
C LEU A 43 -11.21 5.85 9.98
N GLU A 44 -9.91 5.81 10.23
CA GLU A 44 -9.02 6.96 10.17
C GLU A 44 -8.21 6.86 8.88
N PHE A 45 -8.40 7.80 7.94
CA PHE A 45 -7.63 7.89 6.71
C PHE A 45 -6.78 9.15 6.73
N ALA A 46 -5.46 8.98 6.67
CA ALA A 46 -4.49 10.07 6.65
C ALA A 46 -3.66 10.03 5.37
N VAL A 47 -3.38 11.20 4.80
CA VAL A 47 -2.51 11.36 3.64
C VAL A 47 -1.35 12.26 4.03
N HIS A 48 -0.14 11.81 3.72
CA HIS A 48 1.07 12.59 3.91
C HIS A 48 1.81 12.66 2.57
N ALA A 49 2.23 13.87 2.20
CA ALA A 49 2.94 14.13 0.95
C ALA A 49 4.40 14.54 1.20
N ALA A 50 5.29 14.13 0.29
CA ALA A 50 6.72 14.35 0.43
C ALA A 50 7.14 15.81 0.29
N ASP A 51 6.48 16.56 -0.59
CA ASP A 51 6.63 18.01 -0.72
C ASP A 51 6.37 18.75 0.61
N GLU A 52 5.41 18.29 1.41
CA GLU A 52 5.07 18.87 2.72
C GLU A 52 6.14 18.57 3.79
N TRP A 53 6.60 17.32 3.91
CA TRP A 53 7.61 16.97 4.93
C TRP A 53 9.04 17.28 4.54
N ALA A 54 9.33 17.46 3.24
CA ALA A 54 10.67 17.81 2.76
C ALA A 54 11.16 19.15 3.34
N CYS A 55 10.24 20.06 3.63
CA CYS A 55 10.54 21.38 4.19
C CYS A 55 10.16 21.52 5.67
N CYS A 56 9.62 20.47 6.31
CA CYS A 56 9.08 20.54 7.66
C CYS A 56 9.31 19.25 8.46
N GLU A 57 10.23 19.30 9.44
CA GLU A 57 10.51 18.17 10.34
C GLU A 57 9.29 17.72 11.14
N ARG A 58 8.38 18.64 11.46
CA ARG A 58 7.12 18.32 12.15
C ARG A 58 6.21 17.43 11.31
N GLU A 59 6.06 17.74 10.02
CA GLU A 59 5.26 16.91 9.12
C GLU A 59 5.91 15.55 8.87
N LEU A 60 7.24 15.50 8.84
CA LEU A 60 7.96 14.23 8.80
C LEU A 60 7.69 13.38 10.04
N ALA A 61 7.72 13.98 11.24
CA ALA A 61 7.42 13.31 12.49
C ALA A 61 5.96 12.81 12.55
N HIS A 62 5.00 13.60 12.06
CA HIS A 62 3.61 13.17 11.92
C HIS A 62 3.48 11.97 10.96
N CYS A 63 4.15 12.01 9.81
CA CYS A 63 4.18 10.91 8.85
C CYS A 63 4.76 9.63 9.48
N HIS A 64 5.85 9.75 10.24
CA HIS A 64 6.44 8.61 10.96
C HIS A 64 5.47 8.00 11.98
N ALA A 65 4.78 8.83 12.76
CA ALA A 65 3.79 8.37 13.75
C ALA A 65 2.58 7.71 13.09
N ALA A 66 2.12 8.28 11.97
CA ALA A 66 1.04 7.71 11.16
C ALA A 66 1.44 6.32 10.64
N ILE A 67 2.61 6.19 10.01
CA ILE A 67 3.13 4.90 9.52
C ILE A 67 3.24 3.90 10.67
N ALA A 68 3.79 4.29 11.83
CA ALA A 68 4.01 3.39 12.95
C ALA A 68 2.70 2.77 13.51
N SER A 69 1.59 3.51 13.42
CA SER A 69 0.27 3.09 13.94
C SER A 69 -0.69 2.56 12.87
N ALA A 70 -0.37 2.70 11.58
CA ALA A 70 -1.25 2.35 10.46
C ALA A 70 -1.54 0.84 10.35
N ASP A 71 -2.80 0.46 10.26
CA ASP A 71 -3.19 -0.93 9.98
C ASP A 71 -2.99 -1.30 8.52
N ILE A 72 -3.19 -0.35 7.61
CA ILE A 72 -2.86 -0.50 6.19
C ILE A 72 -2.02 0.69 5.75
N VAL A 73 -0.91 0.41 5.08
CA VAL A 73 -0.02 1.44 4.51
C VAL A 73 -0.09 1.36 2.99
N ILE A 74 -0.33 2.50 2.36
CA ILE A 74 -0.29 2.68 0.91
C ILE A 74 0.83 3.68 0.61
N THR A 75 1.69 3.35 -0.33
CA THR A 75 2.76 4.26 -0.75
C THR A 75 2.79 4.36 -2.26
N THR A 76 2.85 5.59 -2.77
CA THR A 76 2.69 5.88 -4.19
C THR A 76 3.66 6.94 -4.65
N MET A 77 4.27 6.78 -5.82
CA MET A 77 5.08 7.82 -6.46
C MET A 77 6.31 8.30 -5.67
N LEU A 78 6.77 7.56 -4.64
CA LEU A 78 8.02 7.88 -3.93
C LEU A 78 9.22 7.47 -4.79
N PHE A 79 9.55 8.30 -5.79
CA PHE A 79 10.65 8.06 -6.71
C PHE A 79 11.95 8.75 -6.31
N LEU A 80 11.87 9.91 -5.64
CA LEU A 80 13.07 10.62 -5.20
C LEU A 80 13.71 9.86 -4.04
N GLU A 81 14.93 9.40 -4.28
CA GLU A 81 15.67 8.56 -3.35
C GLU A 81 15.82 9.22 -1.97
N ASP A 82 16.00 10.54 -1.94
CA ASP A 82 16.17 11.29 -0.70
C ASP A 82 14.90 11.34 0.14
N HIS A 83 13.72 11.55 -0.47
CA HIS A 83 12.45 11.50 0.27
C HIS A 83 12.09 10.07 0.68
N ALA A 84 12.35 9.09 -0.18
CA ALA A 84 12.12 7.69 0.14
C ALA A 84 12.97 7.24 1.35
N LYS A 85 14.24 7.65 1.40
CA LYS A 85 15.15 7.34 2.53
C LYS A 85 14.64 7.84 3.87
N LEU A 86 13.91 8.96 3.91
CA LEU A 86 13.40 9.54 5.16
C LEU A 86 12.26 8.72 5.79
N VAL A 87 11.55 7.91 5.01
CA VAL A 87 10.39 7.11 5.48
C VAL A 87 10.61 5.60 5.36
N LEU A 88 11.58 5.16 4.57
CA LEU A 88 11.88 3.75 4.32
C LEU A 88 12.12 2.94 5.62
N PRO A 89 12.86 3.43 6.64
CA PRO A 89 13.03 2.70 7.89
C PRO A 89 11.70 2.46 8.62
N GLN A 90 10.82 3.45 8.62
CA GLN A 90 9.50 3.40 9.26
C GLN A 90 8.58 2.44 8.51
N LEU A 91 8.59 2.49 7.17
CA LEU A 91 7.87 1.53 6.33
C LEU A 91 8.37 0.10 6.59
N ALA A 92 9.68 -0.12 6.60
CA ALA A 92 10.27 -1.43 6.85
C ALA A 92 9.95 -1.96 8.26
N ALA A 93 10.00 -1.10 9.28
CA ALA A 93 9.65 -1.45 10.65
C ALA A 93 8.16 -1.75 10.81
N ARG A 94 7.28 -1.00 10.12
CA ARG A 94 5.84 -1.24 10.18
C ARG A 94 5.41 -2.48 9.42
N ARG A 95 6.05 -2.76 8.29
CA ARG A 95 5.71 -3.84 7.35
C ARG A 95 5.30 -5.16 8.01
N PRO A 96 6.01 -5.73 9.00
CA PRO A 96 5.59 -6.99 9.63
C PRO A 96 4.28 -6.90 10.42
N HIS A 97 3.93 -5.72 10.93
CA HIS A 97 2.87 -5.50 11.92
C HIS A 97 1.56 -4.93 11.35
N CYS A 98 1.56 -4.36 10.14
CA CYS A 98 0.34 -3.90 9.48
C CYS A 98 -0.40 -5.05 8.78
N ASP A 99 -1.72 -4.94 8.64
CA ASP A 99 -2.58 -5.90 7.95
C ASP A 99 -2.19 -6.03 6.46
N ALA A 100 -1.88 -4.90 5.82
CA ALA A 100 -1.44 -4.84 4.43
C ALA A 100 -0.48 -3.66 4.19
N MET A 101 0.45 -3.85 3.26
CA MET A 101 1.33 -2.79 2.76
C MET A 101 1.33 -2.84 1.23
N LEU A 102 0.77 -1.82 0.60
CA LEU A 102 0.68 -1.68 -0.85
C LEU A 102 1.58 -0.54 -1.32
N ASN A 103 2.69 -0.86 -1.95
CA ASN A 103 3.56 0.13 -2.58
C ASN A 103 3.36 0.06 -4.09
N LEU A 104 3.11 1.21 -4.72
CA LEU A 104 2.86 1.36 -6.14
C LEU A 104 3.78 2.43 -6.69
N MET A 105 4.33 2.19 -7.87
CA MET A 105 5.07 3.20 -8.65
C MET A 105 6.06 3.98 -7.76
N SER A 106 6.88 3.31 -6.98
CA SER A 106 7.88 3.93 -6.09
C SER A 106 9.26 3.34 -6.38
N CYS A 107 10.31 3.82 -5.71
CA CYS A 107 11.65 3.24 -5.86
C CYS A 107 11.68 1.74 -5.50
N PRO A 108 12.61 0.95 -6.07
CA PRO A 108 12.67 -0.50 -5.88
C PRO A 108 12.68 -0.95 -4.41
N GLU A 109 13.33 -0.20 -3.54
CA GLU A 109 13.45 -0.44 -2.10
C GLU A 109 12.08 -0.40 -1.42
N VAL A 110 11.29 0.62 -1.72
CA VAL A 110 9.91 0.78 -1.23
C VAL A 110 8.99 -0.27 -1.86
N MET A 111 9.10 -0.50 -3.17
CA MET A 111 8.32 -1.52 -3.88
C MET A 111 8.48 -2.92 -3.29
N LYS A 112 9.71 -3.28 -2.88
CA LYS A 112 10.02 -4.57 -2.24
C LYS A 112 9.28 -4.78 -0.91
N LEU A 113 8.85 -3.70 -0.25
CA LEU A 113 8.10 -3.78 1.00
C LEU A 113 6.64 -4.22 0.80
N THR A 114 6.13 -4.29 -0.45
CA THR A 114 4.75 -4.69 -0.72
C THR A 114 4.44 -6.09 -0.15
N ARG A 115 3.39 -6.15 0.66
CA ARG A 115 2.86 -7.35 1.31
C ARG A 115 1.35 -7.24 1.46
N ILE A 116 0.61 -7.97 0.64
CA ILE A 116 -0.86 -8.04 0.69
C ILE A 116 -1.31 -9.50 0.62
N GLY A 117 -1.96 -10.00 1.68
CA GLY A 117 -2.32 -11.41 1.78
C GLY A 117 -1.12 -12.34 1.59
N LYS A 118 -1.18 -13.24 0.60
CA LYS A 118 -0.05 -14.11 0.26
C LYS A 118 0.93 -13.50 -0.72
N PHE A 119 0.58 -12.37 -1.36
CA PHE A 119 1.45 -11.67 -2.29
C PHE A 119 2.50 -10.86 -1.53
N ASP A 120 3.77 -11.19 -1.75
CA ASP A 120 4.90 -10.59 -1.05
C ASP A 120 6.06 -10.38 -2.02
N MET A 121 6.35 -9.12 -2.34
CA MET A 121 7.43 -8.73 -3.27
C MET A 121 8.83 -8.85 -2.64
N GLY A 122 8.90 -8.94 -1.31
CA GLY A 122 10.15 -9.10 -0.57
C GLY A 122 10.61 -10.55 -0.50
N LYS A 123 9.72 -11.52 -0.74
CA LYS A 123 10.05 -12.94 -0.80
C LYS A 123 10.60 -13.30 -2.18
N GLU A 124 11.75 -13.97 -2.19
CA GLU A 124 12.20 -14.67 -3.39
C GLU A 124 11.19 -15.75 -3.77
N ALA A 125 10.96 -15.93 -5.07
CA ALA A 125 10.16 -17.04 -5.59
C ALA A 125 10.70 -18.35 -4.99
N LYS A 126 9.87 -19.08 -4.23
CA LYS A 126 10.21 -20.41 -3.70
C LYS A 126 9.61 -21.49 -4.60
N GLY A 127 10.30 -22.62 -4.75
CA GLY A 127 9.80 -23.80 -5.48
C GLY A 127 10.61 -24.17 -6.72
N PRO A 128 10.11 -25.08 -7.59
CA PRO A 128 10.81 -25.58 -8.78
C PRO A 128 11.30 -24.46 -9.70
N MET A 129 10.60 -23.33 -9.72
CA MET A 129 10.98 -22.14 -10.48
C MET A 129 12.20 -21.41 -9.92
N ALA A 130 12.44 -21.46 -8.61
CA ALA A 130 13.66 -20.94 -7.98
C ALA A 130 14.88 -21.81 -8.36
N LEU A 131 14.64 -23.13 -8.42
CA LEU A 131 15.63 -24.11 -8.87
C LEU A 131 15.95 -23.91 -10.36
N LEU A 132 14.92 -23.73 -11.20
CA LEU A 132 15.08 -23.39 -12.62
C LEU A 132 15.80 -22.05 -12.81
N LYS A 133 15.50 -21.03 -12.00
CA LYS A 133 16.19 -19.72 -12.06
C LYS A 133 17.66 -19.83 -11.63
N LYS A 134 17.99 -20.66 -10.62
CA LYS A 134 19.37 -20.98 -10.23
C LYS A 134 20.10 -21.78 -11.31
N LEU A 135 19.42 -22.73 -11.96
CA LEU A 135 19.96 -23.53 -13.07
C LEU A 135 20.16 -22.69 -14.34
N ARG A 136 19.34 -21.65 -14.57
CA ARG A 136 19.42 -20.80 -15.77
C ARG A 136 20.54 -19.77 -15.76
N GLY A 137 21.36 -19.72 -14.71
CA GLY A 137 22.63 -19.00 -14.70
C GLY A 137 22.52 -17.48 -14.55
N ASN A 138 23.38 -16.96 -13.68
CA ASN A 138 23.54 -15.55 -13.35
C ASN A 138 24.20 -14.78 -14.51
N LYS A 139 23.42 -14.32 -15.50
CA LYS A 139 23.94 -13.36 -16.50
C LYS A 139 23.85 -11.92 -15.99
N GLY A 140 24.98 -11.44 -15.48
CA GLY A 140 25.40 -10.04 -15.58
C GLY A 140 24.96 -9.09 -14.46
N LYS A 141 25.71 -9.07 -13.34
CA LYS A 141 25.68 -8.01 -12.31
C LYS A 141 26.31 -6.69 -12.79
N GLY A 142 26.02 -6.23 -14.01
CA GLY A 142 26.71 -5.07 -14.61
C GLY A 142 25.85 -4.05 -15.35
N ALA A 143 24.53 -4.24 -15.44
CA ALA A 143 23.69 -3.40 -16.31
C ALA A 143 22.66 -2.52 -15.57
N ALA A 144 22.63 -2.56 -14.23
CA ALA A 144 21.62 -1.83 -13.44
C ALA A 144 21.93 -0.33 -13.26
N SER A 145 23.09 0.16 -13.68
CA SER A 145 23.55 1.54 -13.45
C SER A 145 23.42 2.49 -14.65
N THR A 146 22.77 2.08 -15.75
CA THR A 146 22.54 2.96 -16.91
C THR A 146 21.05 3.18 -17.15
N GLY A 147 20.64 4.37 -17.63
CA GLY A 147 19.23 4.72 -17.87
C GLY A 147 18.49 3.76 -18.82
N ALA A 148 19.21 3.14 -19.76
CA ALA A 148 18.67 2.07 -20.61
C ALA A 148 18.38 0.77 -19.83
N GLY A 149 19.18 0.47 -18.80
CA GLY A 149 18.95 -0.61 -17.85
C GLY A 149 17.73 -0.38 -16.96
N GLN A 150 17.54 0.85 -16.45
CA GLN A 150 16.33 1.24 -15.73
C GLN A 150 15.08 1.13 -16.59
N MET A 151 15.10 1.63 -17.84
CA MET A 151 13.96 1.53 -18.76
C MET A 151 13.64 0.07 -19.13
N ARG A 152 14.65 -0.79 -19.24
CA ARG A 152 14.45 -2.24 -19.44
C ARG A 152 13.83 -2.90 -18.21
N VAL A 153 14.24 -2.53 -17.00
CA VAL A 153 13.63 -3.02 -15.75
C VAL A 153 12.17 -2.59 -15.65
N LEU A 154 11.84 -1.34 -16.00
CA LEU A 154 10.46 -0.85 -16.03
C LEU A 154 9.58 -1.60 -17.06
N ARG A 155 10.11 -1.88 -18.26
CA ARG A 155 9.39 -2.67 -19.29
C ARG A 155 9.22 -4.14 -18.93
N GLU A 156 10.15 -4.72 -18.19
CA GLU A 156 10.14 -6.13 -17.79
C GLU A 156 9.45 -6.35 -16.43
N LEU A 157 9.14 -5.28 -15.69
CA LEU A 157 8.44 -5.32 -14.41
C LEU A 157 7.17 -6.19 -14.50
N PRO A 158 6.26 -6.05 -15.49
CA PRO A 158 5.07 -6.88 -15.60
C PRO A 158 5.38 -8.37 -15.77
N LYS A 159 6.47 -8.72 -16.47
CA LYS A 159 6.89 -10.11 -16.67
C LYS A 159 7.52 -10.70 -15.42
N LEU A 160 8.19 -9.89 -14.60
CA LEU A 160 8.77 -10.28 -13.32
C LEU A 160 7.70 -10.45 -12.23
N LEU A 161 6.63 -9.65 -12.28
CA LEU A 161 5.48 -9.76 -11.38
C LEU A 161 4.81 -11.15 -11.42
N ARG A 162 4.89 -11.88 -12.54
CA ARG A 162 4.31 -13.24 -12.68
C ARG A 162 4.96 -14.28 -11.75
N PHE A 163 6.16 -14.02 -11.26
CA PHE A 163 6.95 -14.96 -10.45
C PHE A 163 6.93 -14.60 -8.96
N ILE A 164 6.21 -13.56 -8.57
CA ILE A 164 6.10 -13.16 -7.17
C ILE A 164 5.15 -14.13 -6.46
N PRO A 165 5.58 -14.77 -5.36
CA PRO A 165 4.73 -15.72 -4.65
C PRO A 165 3.51 -14.98 -4.11
N GLY A 166 2.32 -15.49 -4.41
CA GLY A 166 1.02 -14.94 -4.01
C GLY A 166 -0.14 -15.69 -4.63
N THR A 167 -1.36 -15.50 -4.11
CA THR A 167 -2.54 -16.02 -4.80
C THR A 167 -2.82 -15.18 -6.05
N ALA A 168 -3.39 -15.77 -7.10
CA ALA A 168 -3.79 -15.02 -8.30
C ALA A 168 -4.70 -13.83 -7.96
N GLN A 169 -5.51 -13.98 -6.91
CA GLN A 169 -6.41 -12.93 -6.45
C GLN A 169 -5.65 -11.79 -5.75
N ASP A 170 -4.62 -12.07 -4.95
CA ASP A 170 -3.80 -11.01 -4.34
C ASP A 170 -2.96 -10.26 -5.39
N VAL A 171 -2.46 -10.98 -6.40
CA VAL A 171 -1.81 -10.36 -7.56
C VAL A 171 -2.80 -9.45 -8.31
N ARG A 172 -4.03 -9.91 -8.53
CA ARG A 172 -5.10 -9.10 -9.13
C ARG A 172 -5.39 -7.86 -8.28
N THR A 173 -5.45 -7.99 -6.95
CA THR A 173 -5.67 -6.86 -6.04
C THR A 173 -4.54 -5.82 -6.13
N TYR A 174 -3.28 -6.25 -6.28
CA TYR A 174 -2.17 -5.33 -6.54
C TYR A 174 -2.39 -4.52 -7.83
N PHE A 175 -2.74 -5.17 -8.94
CA PHE A 175 -3.00 -4.49 -10.21
C PHE A 175 -4.25 -3.60 -10.17
N LEU A 176 -5.30 -4.01 -9.47
CA LEU A 176 -6.49 -3.20 -9.29
C LEU A 176 -6.20 -1.95 -8.46
N GLY A 177 -5.38 -2.06 -7.40
CA GLY A 177 -4.88 -0.90 -6.66
C GLY A 177 -4.11 0.08 -7.54
N MET A 178 -3.27 -0.44 -8.44
CA MET A 178 -2.57 0.37 -9.45
C MET A 178 -3.52 1.09 -10.40
N GLN A 179 -4.57 0.41 -10.88
CA GLN A 179 -5.57 1.01 -11.77
C GLN A 179 -6.37 2.12 -11.07
N TYR A 180 -6.82 1.87 -9.83
CA TYR A 180 -7.49 2.88 -9.03
C TYR A 180 -6.62 4.11 -8.83
N TRP A 181 -5.35 3.90 -8.49
CA TRP A 181 -4.42 5.00 -8.33
C TRP A 181 -4.21 5.80 -9.61
N LEU A 182 -3.98 5.13 -10.75
CA LEU A 182 -3.75 5.78 -12.03
C LEU A 182 -4.97 6.58 -12.55
N SER A 183 -6.18 6.19 -12.15
CA SER A 183 -7.37 6.98 -12.50
C SER A 183 -7.52 8.25 -11.66
N GLY A 184 -6.92 8.32 -10.47
CA GLY A 184 -6.75 9.54 -9.68
C GLY A 184 -8.00 10.19 -9.07
N SER A 185 -9.21 9.67 -9.29
CA SER A 185 -10.43 10.25 -8.72
C SER A 185 -10.63 9.90 -7.23
N SER A 186 -11.39 10.73 -6.51
CA SER A 186 -11.76 10.47 -5.11
C SER A 186 -12.49 9.14 -4.93
N ASP A 187 -13.39 8.78 -5.86
CA ASP A 187 -14.05 7.47 -5.87
C ASP A 187 -13.05 6.31 -5.98
N ASN A 188 -12.06 6.42 -6.87
CA ASN A 188 -11.08 5.37 -7.08
C ASN A 188 -10.14 5.23 -5.88
N ILE A 189 -9.72 6.34 -5.27
CA ILE A 189 -8.97 6.30 -4.00
C ILE A 189 -9.79 5.61 -2.92
N ALA A 190 -11.06 5.98 -2.77
CA ALA A 190 -11.96 5.35 -1.80
C ALA A 190 -12.14 3.85 -2.11
N ASN A 191 -12.30 3.46 -3.37
CA ASN A 191 -12.43 2.06 -3.77
C ASN A 191 -11.15 1.25 -3.53
N MET A 192 -9.98 1.85 -3.71
CA MET A 192 -8.71 1.23 -3.32
C MET A 192 -8.67 0.95 -1.82
N VAL A 193 -9.04 1.92 -0.99
CA VAL A 193 -9.08 1.75 0.48
C VAL A 193 -10.11 0.69 0.87
N ARG A 194 -11.34 0.76 0.34
CA ARG A 194 -12.40 -0.25 0.56
C ARG A 194 -11.92 -1.64 0.22
N MET A 195 -11.31 -1.82 -0.96
CA MET A 195 -10.80 -3.10 -1.41
C MET A 195 -9.76 -3.67 -0.44
N LEU A 196 -8.82 -2.84 0.03
CA LEU A 196 -7.77 -3.28 0.95
C LEU A 196 -8.33 -3.63 2.33
N VAL A 197 -9.17 -2.78 2.91
CA VAL A 197 -9.81 -3.03 4.21
C VAL A 197 -10.69 -4.29 4.12
N ASN A 198 -11.53 -4.41 3.08
CA ASN A 198 -12.42 -5.55 2.89
C ASN A 198 -11.67 -6.88 2.78
N ARG A 199 -10.46 -6.87 2.21
CA ARG A 199 -9.74 -8.09 1.87
C ARG A 199 -8.70 -8.49 2.91
N TYR A 200 -8.07 -7.52 3.56
CA TYR A 200 -6.87 -7.76 4.35
C TYR A 200 -6.99 -7.37 5.83
N SER A 201 -8.08 -6.72 6.26
CA SER A 201 -8.28 -6.44 7.70
C SER A 201 -8.12 -7.71 8.53
N SER A 202 -7.29 -7.65 9.57
CA SER A 202 -6.88 -8.82 10.35
C SER A 202 -7.03 -8.59 11.86
N GLY A 203 -6.79 -9.63 12.66
CA GLY A 203 -6.89 -9.54 14.13
C GLY A 203 -8.28 -9.05 14.59
N SER A 204 -8.31 -8.04 15.45
CA SER A 204 -9.56 -7.41 15.92
C SER A 204 -10.39 -6.75 14.81
N ARG A 205 -9.76 -6.42 13.67
CA ARG A 205 -10.41 -5.84 12.48
C ARG A 205 -10.94 -6.88 11.50
N ALA A 206 -10.72 -8.18 11.72
CA ALA A 206 -11.17 -9.22 10.80
C ALA A 206 -12.70 -9.19 10.55
N LYS A 207 -13.48 -8.64 11.50
CA LYS A 207 -14.93 -8.40 11.36
C LYS A 207 -15.31 -7.42 10.24
N LEU A 208 -14.38 -6.63 9.72
CA LEU A 208 -14.56 -5.73 8.57
C LEU A 208 -14.40 -6.46 7.23
N ALA A 209 -13.66 -7.58 7.21
CA ALA A 209 -13.38 -8.30 5.99
C ALA A 209 -14.66 -8.95 5.40
N GLY A 210 -14.83 -8.85 4.09
CA GLY A 210 -16.01 -9.33 3.37
C GLY A 210 -17.29 -8.51 3.55
N LYS A 211 -17.26 -7.41 4.32
CA LYS A 211 -18.45 -6.57 4.61
C LYS A 211 -18.44 -5.20 3.93
N ILE A 212 -17.36 -4.86 3.25
CA ILE A 212 -17.18 -3.56 2.60
C ILE A 212 -17.17 -3.80 1.10
N ASN A 213 -18.17 -3.29 0.39
CA ASN A 213 -18.25 -3.41 -1.06
C ASN A 213 -17.55 -2.22 -1.73
N PRO A 214 -16.50 -2.42 -2.54
CA PRO A 214 -16.02 -1.40 -3.45
C PRO A 214 -17.18 -1.00 -4.38
N GLN A 215 -17.38 0.30 -4.57
CA GLN A 215 -18.42 0.79 -5.45
C GLN A 215 -17.96 0.61 -6.90
N ILE A 216 -18.88 0.26 -7.80
CA ILE A 216 -18.59 0.22 -9.23
C ILE A 216 -18.62 1.67 -9.72
N THR A 217 -17.45 2.18 -10.08
CA THR A 217 -17.27 3.40 -10.88
C THR A 217 -17.34 3.06 -12.36
#